data_AF-A0A4Y9TAA2-F1
#
_entry.id   AF-A0A4Y9TAA2-F1
#
_cell.length_a   1.000
_cell.length_b   1.000
_cell.length_c   1.000
_cell.angle_alpha   90.00
_cell.angle_beta   90.00
_cell.angle_gamma   90.00
#
_symmetry.space_group_name_H-M   'P 1'
#
loop_
_entity.id
_entity.type
_entity.pdbx_description
1 polymer ?
#
loop_
_entity_poly.entity_id
_entity_poly.type
_entity_poly.pdbx_seq_one_letter_code
_entity_poly.pdbx_strand_id
1 'polypeptide(L)'
;DKVRAVQEGCTRASTLMVGDGINDAPALAAATVGVAMGASGATASAEAAGVVLLVDRLDRLVEALEIARRTRHIALQGVLAGMGLSLLAMTVAALGFLPPLAGAVVQEVIDVLIIINALRALGPSAGLGLRRLAGEHIDRLQDEHRQL
;
A
#
# COMPACT_ATOMS: atom_id res chain seq x y z
N ASP A 1 3.42 27.36 7.27
CA ASP A 1 2.17 27.23 6.48
C ASP A 1 1.88 25.83 5.96
N LYS A 2 2.76 25.19 5.17
CA LYS A 2 2.53 23.82 4.63
C LYS A 2 2.19 22.76 5.70
N VAL A 3 2.96 22.73 6.80
CA VAL A 3 2.73 21.78 7.91
C VAL A 3 1.33 21.91 8.49
N ARG A 4 0.87 23.15 8.70
CA ARG A 4 -0.45 23.43 9.26
C ARG A 4 -1.57 22.98 8.31
N ALA A 5 -1.42 23.22 7.01
CA ALA A 5 -2.36 22.74 6.00
C ALA A 5 -2.44 21.20 5.96
N VAL A 6 -1.30 20.51 6.08
CA VAL A 6 -1.26 19.03 6.16
C VAL A 6 -1.93 18.54 7.44
N GLN A 7 -1.66 19.17 8.59
CA GLN A 7 -2.28 18.82 9.86
C GLN A 7 -3.80 18.99 9.81
N GLU A 8 -4.28 20.12 9.29
CA GLU A 8 -5.71 20.36 9.08
C GLU A 8 -6.32 19.31 8.14
N GLY A 9 -5.63 18.93 7.06
CA GLY A 9 -6.02 17.82 6.19
C GLY A 9 -6.13 16.48 6.94
N CYS A 10 -5.11 16.13 7.72
CA CYS A 10 -5.04 14.91 8.53
C CYS A 10 -6.19 14.80 9.54
N THR A 11 -6.71 15.91 10.07
CA THR A 11 -7.89 15.87 10.98
C THR A 11 -9.17 15.47 10.26
N ARG A 12 -9.26 15.64 8.94
CA ARG A 12 -10.47 15.34 8.15
C ARG A 12 -10.39 13.97 7.50
N ALA A 13 -9.20 13.58 7.01
CA ALA A 13 -8.99 12.31 6.34
C ALA A 13 -7.50 11.92 6.31
N SER A 14 -7.24 10.64 6.05
CA SER A 14 -5.89 10.15 5.74
C SER A 14 -5.31 10.97 4.58
N THR A 15 -4.22 11.70 4.85
CA THR A 15 -3.64 12.66 3.91
C THR A 15 -2.27 12.18 3.45
N LEU A 16 -2.07 12.19 2.13
CA LEU A 16 -0.79 11.87 1.50
C LEU A 16 -0.14 13.17 1.02
N MET A 17 1.07 13.46 1.51
CA MET A 17 1.85 14.63 1.12
C MET A 17 2.97 14.18 0.19
N VAL A 18 3.15 14.87 -0.94
CA VAL A 18 4.23 14.62 -1.90
C VAL A 18 5.10 15.87 -2.00
N GLY A 19 6.41 15.72 -1.94
CA GLY A 19 7.34 16.85 -2.05
C GLY A 19 8.74 16.43 -2.48
N ASP A 20 9.55 17.43 -2.84
CA ASP A 20 10.99 17.28 -3.10
C ASP A 20 11.80 16.94 -1.84
N GLY A 21 11.18 17.20 -0.68
CA GLY A 21 11.62 16.78 0.63
C GLY A 21 12.66 17.69 1.29
N ILE A 22 13.36 18.57 0.56
CA ILE A 22 14.36 19.47 1.16
C ILE A 22 13.66 20.50 2.04
N ASN A 23 12.64 21.18 1.49
CA ASN A 23 11.87 22.19 2.20
C ASN A 23 10.59 21.63 2.83
N ASP A 24 10.20 20.43 2.40
CA ASP A 24 8.91 19.81 2.75
C ASP A 24 9.03 18.71 3.81
N ALA A 25 10.23 18.41 4.32
CA ALA A 25 10.45 17.36 5.33
C ALA A 25 9.51 17.47 6.56
N PRO A 26 9.32 18.66 7.20
CA PRO A 26 8.39 18.77 8.32
C PRO A 26 6.93 18.51 7.94
N ALA A 27 6.55 18.82 6.69
CA ALA A 27 5.19 18.59 6.19
C ALA A 27 4.98 17.12 5.79
N LEU A 28 6.00 16.47 5.23
CA LEU A 28 6.01 15.04 4.93
C LEU A 28 5.87 14.20 6.20
N ALA A 29 6.58 14.57 7.27
CA ALA A 29 6.50 13.89 8.56
C ALA A 29 5.15 14.11 9.28
N ALA A 30 4.48 15.23 9.02
CA ALA A 30 3.16 15.54 9.61
C ALA A 30 1.99 14.88 8.86
N ALA A 31 2.21 14.38 7.64
CA ALA A 31 1.20 13.71 6.85
C ALA A 31 0.94 12.29 7.37
N THR A 32 -0.22 11.72 7.06
CA THR A 32 -0.46 10.29 7.33
C THR A 32 0.51 9.41 6.54
N VAL A 33 0.83 9.82 5.31
CA VAL A 33 1.89 9.23 4.49
C VAL A 33 2.64 10.34 3.77
N GLY A 34 3.91 10.54 4.12
CA GLY A 34 4.83 11.40 3.38
C GLY A 34 5.52 10.64 2.24
N VAL A 35 5.52 11.22 1.04
CA VAL A 35 6.22 10.70 -0.14
C VAL A 35 7.25 11.72 -0.63
N ALA A 36 8.52 11.35 -0.61
CA ALA A 36 9.61 12.18 -1.15
C ALA A 36 9.93 11.80 -2.61
N MET A 37 10.16 12.79 -3.48
CA MET A 37 10.63 12.59 -4.85
C MET A 37 12.16 12.68 -4.93
N GLY A 38 12.78 11.61 -5.43
CA GLY A 38 14.22 11.35 -5.34
C GLY A 38 15.08 11.96 -6.44
N ALA A 39 14.67 13.09 -7.04
CA ALA A 39 15.42 13.72 -8.12
C ALA A 39 16.81 14.25 -7.70
N SER A 40 17.04 14.50 -6.39
CA SER A 40 18.18 15.32 -5.96
C SER A 40 18.76 14.94 -4.59
N GLY A 41 19.09 13.66 -4.37
CA GLY A 41 20.05 13.27 -3.32
C GLY A 41 19.75 13.75 -1.89
N ALA A 42 18.48 13.99 -1.54
CA ALA A 42 18.10 14.59 -0.26
C ALA A 42 18.01 13.51 0.83
N THR A 43 19.14 13.25 1.49
CA THR A 43 19.27 12.27 2.59
C THR A 43 18.33 12.58 3.76
N ALA A 44 18.14 13.86 4.10
CA ALA A 44 17.24 14.27 5.19
C ALA A 44 15.75 13.97 4.89
N SER A 45 15.37 13.94 3.62
CA SER A 45 13.99 13.77 3.17
C SER A 45 13.58 12.30 3.08
N ALA A 46 14.53 11.46 2.70
CA ALA A 46 14.36 10.02 2.73
C ALA A 46 14.17 9.49 4.17
N GLU A 47 14.76 10.17 5.17
CA GLU A 47 14.55 9.83 6.58
C GLU A 47 13.19 10.30 7.12
N ALA A 48 12.66 11.43 6.61
CA ALA A 48 11.40 12.00 7.07
C ALA A 48 10.16 11.41 6.37
N ALA A 49 10.30 10.90 5.15
CA ALA A 49 9.20 10.34 4.36
C ALA A 49 9.04 8.84 4.57
N GLY A 50 7.79 8.36 4.63
CA GLY A 50 7.49 6.93 4.71
C GLY A 50 7.69 6.19 3.37
N VAL A 51 7.71 6.93 2.26
CA VAL A 51 7.94 6.39 0.91
C VAL A 51 8.86 7.32 0.13
N VAL A 52 9.82 6.76 -0.60
CA VAL A 52 10.73 7.52 -1.47
C VAL A 52 10.60 7.03 -2.90
N LEU A 53 10.21 7.93 -3.81
CA LEU A 53 10.19 7.67 -5.24
C LEU A 53 11.60 7.90 -5.81
N LEU A 54 12.29 6.82 -6.16
CA LEU A 54 13.65 6.88 -6.72
C LEU A 54 13.73 7.59 -8.08
N VAL A 55 12.59 7.73 -8.77
CA VAL A 55 12.49 8.38 -10.07
C VAL A 55 11.59 9.59 -9.90
N ASP A 56 11.96 10.72 -10.50
CA ASP A 56 11.18 11.95 -10.50
C ASP A 56 9.98 11.86 -11.45
N ARG A 57 9.07 10.92 -11.16
CA ARG A 57 7.88 10.63 -11.95
C ARG A 57 6.71 10.30 -11.04
N LEU A 58 5.70 11.18 -11.06
CA LEU A 58 4.45 10.99 -10.34
C LEU A 58 3.68 9.74 -10.80
N ASP A 59 3.90 9.25 -12.02
CA ASP A 59 3.29 7.99 -12.50
C ASP A 59 3.59 6.80 -11.58
N ARG A 60 4.79 6.78 -10.97
CA ARG A 60 5.20 5.72 -10.04
C ARG A 60 4.44 5.78 -8.71
N LEU A 61 3.96 6.95 -8.32
CA LEU A 61 3.08 7.09 -7.16
C LEU A 61 1.75 6.36 -7.38
N VAL A 62 1.17 6.49 -8.57
CA VAL A 62 -0.11 5.84 -8.91
C VAL A 62 0.06 4.32 -8.86
N GLU A 63 1.13 3.80 -9.45
CA GLU A 63 1.47 2.37 -9.40
C GLU A 63 1.65 1.88 -7.96
N ALA A 64 2.36 2.65 -7.11
CA ALA A 64 2.54 2.32 -5.70
C ALA A 64 1.21 2.27 -4.94
N LEU A 65 0.29 3.21 -5.20
CA LEU A 65 -1.04 3.23 -4.58
C LEU A 65 -1.92 2.05 -5.04
N GLU A 66 -1.82 1.65 -6.31
CA GLU A 66 -2.50 0.45 -6.81
C GLU A 66 -2.00 -0.82 -6.15
N ILE A 67 -0.68 -0.98 -6.03
CA ILE A 67 -0.06 -2.10 -5.31
C ILE A 67 -0.53 -2.10 -3.86
N ALA A 68 -0.46 -0.96 -3.16
CA ALA A 68 -0.89 -0.84 -1.77
C ALA A 68 -2.37 -1.25 -1.57
N ARG A 69 -3.27 -0.78 -2.46
CA ARG A 69 -4.70 -1.13 -2.41
C ARG A 69 -4.93 -2.63 -2.62
N ARG A 70 -4.24 -3.23 -3.59
CA ARG A 70 -4.34 -4.67 -3.88
C ARG A 70 -3.81 -5.49 -2.71
N THR A 71 -2.65 -5.14 -2.17
CA THR A 71 -2.05 -5.81 -1.00
C THR A 71 -2.99 -5.74 0.20
N ARG A 72 -3.59 -4.58 0.46
CA ARG A 72 -4.58 -4.43 1.54
C ARG A 72 -5.81 -5.31 1.32
N HIS A 73 -6.30 -5.42 0.10
CA HIS A 73 -7.44 -6.29 -0.20
C HIS A 73 -7.12 -7.76 0.06
N ILE A 74 -5.96 -8.24 -0.40
CA ILE A 74 -5.49 -9.62 -0.18
C ILE A 74 -5.27 -9.89 1.33
N ALA A 75 -4.69 -8.94 2.04
CA ALA A 75 -4.49 -9.04 3.49
C ALA A 75 -5.82 -9.15 4.24
N LEU A 76 -6.82 -8.32 3.90
CA LEU A 76 -8.15 -8.38 4.51
C LEU A 76 -8.86 -9.70 4.21
N GLN A 77 -8.70 -10.26 2.99
CA GLN A 77 -9.20 -11.60 2.68
C GLN A 77 -8.57 -12.66 3.59
N GLY A 78 -7.24 -12.61 3.78
CA GLY A 78 -6.52 -13.54 4.65
C GLY A 78 -6.96 -13.43 6.11
N VAL A 79 -7.10 -12.21 6.63
CA VAL A 79 -7.56 -11.96 8.01
C VAL A 79 -8.98 -12.49 8.23
N LEU A 80 -9.92 -12.15 7.35
CA LEU A 80 -11.31 -12.57 7.49
C LEU A 80 -11.45 -14.09 7.34
N ALA A 81 -10.74 -14.69 6.37
CA ALA A 81 -10.75 -16.13 6.17
C ALA A 81 -10.13 -16.87 7.36
N GLY A 82 -8.98 -16.41 7.86
CA GLY A 82 -8.29 -17.01 9.00
C GLY A 82 -9.09 -16.92 10.28
N MET A 83 -9.59 -15.73 10.62
CA MET A 83 -10.46 -15.56 11.79
C MET A 83 -11.71 -16.44 11.69
N GLY A 84 -12.34 -16.50 10.51
CA GLY A 84 -13.52 -17.34 10.29
C GLY A 84 -13.24 -18.84 10.46
N LEU A 85 -12.17 -19.36 9.84
CA LEU A 85 -11.78 -20.77 9.96
C LEU A 85 -11.36 -21.12 11.39
N SER A 86 -10.57 -20.28 12.06
CA SER A 86 -10.15 -20.51 13.44
C SER A 86 -11.35 -20.52 14.40
N LEU A 87 -12.31 -19.59 14.25
CA LEU A 87 -13.51 -19.59 15.08
C LEU A 87 -14.37 -20.85 14.87
N LEU A 88 -14.49 -21.29 13.61
CA LEU A 88 -15.19 -22.54 13.28
C LEU A 88 -14.49 -23.75 13.93
N ALA A 89 -13.17 -23.86 13.76
CA ALA A 89 -12.38 -24.94 14.36
C ALA A 89 -12.48 -24.96 15.88
N MET A 90 -12.42 -23.79 16.53
CA MET A 90 -12.62 -23.65 17.98
C MET A 90 -14.01 -24.11 18.41
N THR A 91 -15.05 -23.80 17.65
CA THR A 91 -16.43 -24.24 17.95
C THR A 91 -16.54 -25.77 17.88
N VAL A 92 -15.95 -26.39 16.86
CA VAL A 92 -15.94 -27.86 16.71
C VAL A 92 -15.14 -28.52 17.84
N ALA A 93 -14.01 -27.93 18.22
CA ALA A 93 -13.21 -28.39 19.35
C ALA A 93 -13.95 -28.27 20.69
N ALA A 94 -14.66 -27.17 20.92
CA ALA A 94 -15.45 -26.94 22.14
C ALA A 94 -16.60 -27.95 22.29
N LEU A 95 -17.17 -28.43 21.18
CA LEU A 95 -18.17 -29.51 21.16
C LEU A 95 -17.55 -30.91 21.38
N GLY A 96 -16.23 -31.02 21.52
CA GLY A 96 -15.52 -32.28 21.78
C GLY A 96 -15.20 -33.10 20.54
N PHE A 97 -15.52 -32.61 19.34
CA PHE A 97 -15.29 -33.34 18.08
C PHE A 97 -13.85 -33.24 17.56
N LEU A 98 -13.00 -32.41 18.19
CA LEU A 98 -11.68 -32.09 17.68
C LEU A 98 -10.62 -32.21 18.79
N PRO A 99 -9.86 -33.33 18.84
CA PRO A 99 -8.77 -33.51 19.80
C PRO A 99 -7.68 -32.44 19.63
N PRO A 100 -6.95 -32.06 20.70
CA PRO A 100 -5.96 -30.98 20.64
C PRO A 100 -4.88 -31.17 19.56
N LEU A 101 -4.39 -32.40 19.39
CA LEU A 101 -3.37 -32.70 18.37
C LEU A 101 -3.90 -32.49 16.94
N ALA A 102 -5.12 -32.95 16.66
CA ALA A 102 -5.75 -32.75 15.36
C ALA A 102 -6.05 -31.25 15.13
N GLY A 103 -6.44 -30.52 16.19
CA GLY A 103 -6.70 -29.08 16.13
C GLY A 103 -5.47 -28.28 15.77
N ALA A 104 -4.31 -28.63 16.34
CA ALA A 104 -3.05 -28.02 15.99
C ALA A 104 -2.71 -28.22 14.49
N VAL A 105 -2.86 -29.44 13.97
CA VAL A 105 -2.62 -29.73 12.55
C VAL A 105 -3.59 -28.96 11.65
N VAL A 106 -4.86 -28.88 12.02
CA VAL A 106 -5.86 -28.09 11.28
C VAL A 106 -5.48 -26.61 11.26
N GLN A 107 -5.04 -26.05 12.39
CA GLN A 107 -4.62 -24.65 12.47
C GLN A 107 -3.40 -24.37 11.57
N GLU A 108 -2.40 -25.25 11.56
CA GLU A 108 -1.24 -25.12 10.67
C GLU A 108 -1.64 -25.14 9.18
N VAL A 109 -2.59 -25.99 8.80
CA VAL A 109 -3.12 -26.02 7.43
C VAL A 109 -3.81 -24.70 7.08
N ILE A 110 -4.60 -24.14 8.00
CA ILE A 110 -5.25 -22.84 7.82
C ILE A 110 -4.19 -21.76 7.58
N ASP A 111 -3.14 -21.72 8.41
CA ASP A 111 -2.08 -20.72 8.32
C ASP A 111 -1.33 -20.82 6.98
N VAL A 112 -0.99 -22.04 6.54
CA VAL A 112 -0.35 -22.27 5.23
C VAL A 112 -1.24 -21.78 4.08
N LEU A 113 -2.55 -22.06 4.12
CA LEU A 113 -3.49 -21.58 3.10
C LEU A 113 -3.56 -20.05 3.04
N ILE A 114 -3.57 -19.38 4.20
CA ILE A 114 -3.56 -17.92 4.28
C ILE A 114 -2.25 -17.36 3.74
N ILE A 115 -1.11 -17.98 4.07
CA ILE A 115 0.20 -17.59 3.55
C ILE A 115 0.22 -17.70 2.02
N ILE A 116 -0.25 -18.82 1.46
CA ILE A 116 -0.36 -19.00 0.00
C ILE A 116 -1.24 -17.92 -0.64
N ASN A 117 -2.36 -17.56 0.00
CA ASN A 117 -3.19 -16.46 -0.48
C ASN A 117 -2.46 -15.11 -0.40
N ALA A 118 -1.71 -14.84 0.67
CA ALA A 118 -0.94 -13.62 0.84
C ALA A 118 0.17 -13.47 -0.22
N LEU A 119 0.79 -14.58 -0.65
CA LEU A 119 1.78 -14.58 -1.73
C LEU A 119 1.23 -14.06 -3.06
N ARG A 120 -0.10 -14.07 -3.28
CA ARG A 120 -0.72 -13.42 -4.46
C ARG A 120 -0.45 -11.91 -4.53
N ALA A 121 -0.14 -11.27 -3.40
CA ALA A 121 0.26 -9.86 -3.37
C ALA A 121 1.63 -9.61 -4.02
N LEU A 122 2.50 -10.63 -4.08
CA LEU A 122 3.81 -10.58 -4.75
C LEU A 122 3.71 -10.83 -6.25
N GLY A 123 2.62 -11.47 -6.72
CA GLY A 123 2.40 -11.73 -8.13
C GLY A 123 2.18 -10.43 -8.91
N PRO A 124 2.49 -10.41 -10.23
CA PRO A 124 2.26 -9.23 -11.07
C PRO A 124 0.85 -8.69 -10.84
N SER A 125 0.72 -7.37 -10.68
CA SER A 125 -0.58 -6.70 -10.75
C SER A 125 -1.20 -7.04 -12.09
N ALA A 126 -2.09 -8.05 -12.08
CA ALA A 126 -2.91 -8.42 -13.22
C ALA A 126 -3.85 -7.23 -13.49
N GLY A 127 -3.32 -6.26 -14.24
CA GLY A 127 -3.92 -4.93 -14.32
C GLY A 127 -3.05 -3.88 -15.02
N LEU A 128 -2.01 -4.23 -15.77
CA LEU A 128 -1.34 -3.27 -16.68
C LEU A 128 -1.86 -3.37 -18.12
N GLY A 129 -3.17 -3.61 -18.28
CA GLY A 129 -3.90 -3.28 -19.51
C GLY A 129 -4.16 -1.78 -19.68
N LEU A 130 -4.04 -0.99 -18.59
CA LEU A 130 -4.15 0.49 -18.61
C LEU A 130 -2.84 1.20 -19.02
N ARG A 131 -1.75 0.44 -19.17
CA ARG A 131 -0.41 0.92 -19.55
C ARG A 131 -0.35 1.53 -20.96
N ARG A 132 -1.43 1.42 -21.76
CA ARG A 132 -1.53 2.03 -23.09
C ARG A 132 -2.30 3.36 -23.12
N LEU A 133 -3.26 3.58 -22.23
CA LEU A 133 -4.18 4.74 -22.34
C LEU A 133 -3.70 5.98 -21.58
N ALA A 134 -2.94 5.80 -20.49
CA ALA A 134 -2.39 6.93 -19.73
C ALA A 134 -1.13 7.53 -20.39
N GLY A 135 -0.29 6.69 -21.02
CA GLY A 135 0.91 7.14 -21.73
C GLY A 135 0.58 8.09 -22.88
N GLU A 136 -0.39 7.72 -23.73
CA GLU A 136 -0.84 8.59 -24.84
C GLU A 136 -1.40 9.94 -24.36
N HIS A 137 -2.06 10.00 -23.20
CA HIS A 137 -2.64 11.25 -22.70
C HIS A 137 -1.59 12.14 -22.01
N ILE A 138 -0.60 11.55 -21.34
CA ILE A 138 0.47 12.31 -20.68
C ILE A 138 1.45 12.87 -21.72
N ASP A 139 1.79 12.08 -22.75
CA ASP A 139 2.65 12.54 -23.84
C ASP A 139 1.98 13.70 -24.61
N ARG A 140 0.67 13.63 -24.85
CA ARG A 140 -0.11 14.70 -25.49
C ARG A 140 -0.08 16.01 -24.72
N LEU A 141 -0.17 15.95 -23.39
CA LEU A 141 -0.12 17.13 -22.51
C LEU A 141 1.30 17.72 -22.41
N GLN A 142 2.34 16.88 -22.47
CA GLN A 142 3.72 17.34 -22.51
C GLN A 142 4.09 17.98 -23.84
N ASP A 143 3.56 17.47 -24.95
CA ASP A 143 3.76 18.05 -26.27
C ASP A 143 3.04 19.40 -26.43
N GLU A 144 1.84 19.57 -25.86
CA GLU A 144 1.14 20.86 -25.82
C GLU A 144 1.94 21.92 -25.02
N HIS A 145 2.55 21.55 -23.89
CA HIS A 145 3.38 22.47 -23.10
C HIS A 145 4.71 22.83 -23.77
N ARG A 146 5.20 21.99 -24.69
CA ARG A 146 6.45 22.24 -25.42
C ARG A 146 6.26 23.13 -26.67
N GLN A 147 5.01 23.35 -27.09
CA GLN A 147 4.64 24.17 -28.24
C GLN A 147 4.21 25.61 -27.85
N LEU A 148 4.12 25.90 -26.55
CA LEU A 148 3.99 27.26 -25.98
C LEU A 148 5.36 27.82 -25.61
#